data_AF-A0A7W7MI12-F1
#
_entry.id   AF-A0A7W7MI12-F1
#
_cell.length_a   1.000
_cell.length_b   1.000
_cell.length_c   1.000
_cell.angle_alpha   90.00
_cell.angle_beta   90.00
_cell.angle_gamma   90.00
#
_symmetry.space_group_name_H-M   'P 1'
#
loop_
_entity.id
_entity.type
_entity.pdbx_description
1 polymer ?
#
loop_
_entity_poly.entity_id
_entity_poly.type
_entity_poly.pdbx_seq_one_letter_code
_entity_poly.pdbx_strand_id
1 'polypeptide(L)'
;MAPEQWTGAPATPACDIYAATATFFECLTGRPPYDGANLFALHDQHANAPIPTDPAPAPVHDLLRQGMAKQPADRPQHAVAFLDILERVAGAAYGPDWEDRGLRELARRAALLAMLWPFPDQAGNATSLASTALGSGAATGRRSRKVTVFAAAAVVATLVIGGAGYRFAAADDVSPVIAAGEAGSPTAAAPASTEPSGTIPPAASATPTTVAPTTESPETPDATTGPTPTTAPTTRSPSTPATTSAPSPSVSTSPTPPPDTVAPTVGAVRASPTALESEKCTYGNRSSTVTATVTDDVSGAADLKVTFRYTLNGATSTVAMSSAGRNLFRGTLTSLPMPKVATRIPITVVAVDAAGNSGSSASPVYVTLDNICTPG
;
A
#
# COMPACT_ATOMS: atom_id res chain seq x y z
N MET A 1 9.67 -25.09 11.90
CA MET A 1 10.94 -24.36 11.59
C MET A 1 11.51 -24.91 10.29
N ALA A 2 12.10 -24.07 9.44
CA ALA A 2 12.71 -24.53 8.19
C ALA A 2 13.92 -25.45 8.46
N PRO A 3 14.17 -26.50 7.65
CA PRO A 3 15.21 -27.50 7.92
C PRO A 3 16.60 -26.90 8.16
N GLU A 4 17.00 -25.93 7.35
CA GLU A 4 18.29 -25.26 7.42
C GLU A 4 18.49 -24.42 8.69
N GLN A 5 17.43 -24.01 9.38
CA GLN A 5 17.54 -23.26 10.63
C GLN A 5 17.98 -24.14 11.80
N TRP A 6 17.75 -25.45 11.73
CA TRP A 6 18.19 -26.40 12.77
C TRP A 6 19.70 -26.63 12.77
N THR A 7 20.37 -26.38 11.64
CA THR A 7 21.84 -26.47 11.53
C THR A 7 22.55 -25.16 11.84
N GLY A 8 21.81 -24.10 12.21
CA GLY A 8 22.36 -22.78 12.51
C GLY A 8 22.75 -21.98 11.26
N ALA A 9 22.26 -22.35 10.07
CA ALA A 9 22.48 -21.54 8.87
C ALA A 9 21.80 -20.16 9.00
N PRO A 10 22.32 -19.12 8.33
CA PRO A 10 21.67 -17.81 8.32
C PRO A 10 20.22 -17.90 7.85
N ALA A 11 19.32 -17.19 8.52
CA ALA A 11 17.93 -17.06 8.07
C ALA A 11 17.91 -16.31 6.73
N THR A 12 17.17 -16.86 5.77
CA THR A 12 16.97 -16.28 4.44
C THR A 12 15.47 -16.12 4.17
N PRO A 13 15.05 -15.32 3.18
CA PRO A 13 13.64 -15.24 2.78
C PRO A 13 13.01 -16.61 2.45
N ALA A 14 13.81 -17.57 1.97
CA ALA A 14 13.36 -18.93 1.71
C ALA A 14 12.98 -19.70 3.00
N CYS A 15 13.56 -19.35 4.16
CA CYS A 15 13.17 -19.89 5.46
C CYS A 15 11.74 -19.47 5.82
N ASP A 16 11.40 -18.19 5.58
CA ASP A 16 10.08 -17.65 5.87
C ASP A 16 9.01 -18.26 4.97
N ILE A 17 9.34 -18.51 3.69
CA ILE A 17 8.42 -19.18 2.75
C ILE A 17 8.10 -20.60 3.21
N TYR A 18 9.09 -21.34 3.70
CA TYR A 18 8.85 -22.65 4.30
C TYR A 18 7.93 -22.56 5.51
N ALA A 19 8.21 -21.63 6.43
CA ALA A 19 7.41 -21.45 7.64
C ALA A 19 5.97 -21.03 7.32
N ALA A 20 5.78 -20.07 6.40
CA ALA A 20 4.48 -19.61 5.95
C ALA A 20 3.69 -20.74 5.28
N THR A 21 4.34 -21.57 4.46
CA THR A 21 3.67 -22.71 3.80
C THR A 21 3.27 -23.80 4.80
N ALA A 22 4.11 -24.08 5.80
CA ALA A 22 3.79 -25.00 6.89
C ALA A 22 2.59 -24.52 7.71
N THR A 23 2.54 -23.22 8.05
CA THR A 23 1.39 -22.60 8.70
C THR A 23 0.15 -22.66 7.82
N PHE A 24 0.28 -22.44 6.51
CA PHE A 24 -0.83 -22.55 5.58
C PHE A 24 -1.42 -23.97 5.53
N PHE A 25 -0.56 -25.00 5.50
CA PHE A 25 -1.00 -26.40 5.64
C PHE A 25 -1.82 -26.61 6.93
N GLU A 26 -1.34 -26.07 8.05
CA GLU A 26 -2.01 -26.17 9.33
C GLU A 26 -3.36 -25.44 9.34
N CYS A 27 -3.45 -24.25 8.75
CA CYS A 27 -4.72 -23.54 8.60
C CYS A 27 -5.75 -24.33 7.78
N LEU A 28 -5.30 -25.07 6.76
CA LEU A 28 -6.18 -25.86 5.90
C LEU A 28 -6.64 -27.17 6.55
N THR A 29 -5.78 -27.78 7.38
CA THR A 29 -6.00 -29.14 7.88
C THR A 29 -6.30 -29.21 9.38
N GLY A 30 -6.09 -28.10 10.10
CA GLY A 30 -6.22 -28.00 11.55
C GLY A 30 -5.10 -28.67 12.35
N ARG A 31 -4.02 -29.12 11.69
CA ARG A 31 -2.89 -29.80 12.33
C ARG A 31 -1.57 -29.44 11.63
N PRO A 32 -0.45 -29.38 12.36
CA PRO A 32 0.83 -29.10 11.74
C PRO A 32 1.19 -30.20 10.72
N PRO A 33 2.03 -29.89 9.72
CA PRO A 33 2.46 -30.86 8.72
C PRO A 33 3.22 -32.04 9.35
N TYR A 34 3.95 -31.80 10.44
CA TYR A 34 4.66 -32.83 11.17
C TYR A 34 4.44 -32.64 12.68
N ASP A 35 4.22 -33.74 13.37
CA ASP A 35 3.99 -33.79 14.82
C ASP A 35 4.98 -34.81 15.41
N GLY A 36 6.21 -34.35 15.66
CA GLY A 36 7.30 -35.17 16.16
C GLY A 36 7.18 -35.37 17.67
N ALA A 37 7.38 -36.60 18.16
CA ALA A 37 7.27 -36.93 19.58
C ALA A 37 8.28 -36.18 20.50
N ASN A 38 9.35 -35.64 19.91
CA ASN A 38 10.33 -34.77 20.56
C ASN A 38 11.00 -33.87 19.50
N LEU A 39 11.81 -32.90 19.95
CA LEU A 39 12.48 -31.95 19.05
C LEU A 39 13.38 -32.60 18.00
N PHE A 40 14.07 -33.70 18.34
CA PHE A 40 14.93 -34.40 17.39
C PHE A 40 14.12 -35.11 16.31
N ALA A 41 13.01 -35.76 16.68
CA ALA A 41 12.09 -36.37 15.73
C ALA A 41 11.42 -35.31 14.83
N LEU A 42 11.06 -34.16 15.39
CA LEU A 42 10.47 -33.06 14.63
C LEU A 42 11.47 -32.45 13.63
N HIS A 43 12.74 -32.30 14.05
CA HIS A 43 13.84 -31.91 13.16
C HIS A 43 13.99 -32.88 11.99
N ASP A 44 14.09 -34.18 12.27
CA ASP A 44 14.24 -35.22 11.25
C ASP A 44 13.06 -35.22 10.27
N GLN A 45 11.83 -35.07 10.76
CA GLN A 45 10.65 -34.96 9.91
C GLN A 45 10.71 -33.72 8.99
N HIS A 46 11.06 -32.56 9.55
CA HIS A 46 11.21 -31.36 8.73
C HIS A 46 12.31 -31.52 7.69
N ALA A 47 13.44 -32.16 8.01
CA ALA A 47 14.57 -32.36 7.11
C ALA A 47 14.33 -33.43 6.03
N ASN A 48 13.79 -34.58 6.41
CA ASN A 48 13.88 -35.81 5.61
C ASN A 48 12.52 -36.42 5.25
N ALA A 49 11.48 -36.23 6.07
CA ALA A 49 10.19 -36.86 5.79
C ALA A 49 9.53 -36.28 4.52
N PRO A 50 8.72 -37.06 3.80
CA PRO A 50 7.96 -36.58 2.65
C PRO A 50 7.09 -35.37 2.99
N ILE A 51 6.93 -34.44 2.05
CA ILE A 51 6.08 -33.26 2.25
C ILE A 51 4.61 -33.68 2.23
N PRO A 52 3.87 -33.49 3.35
CA PRO A 52 2.47 -33.87 3.43
C PRO A 52 1.63 -32.90 2.60
N THR A 53 0.73 -33.46 1.81
CA THR A 53 -0.27 -32.69 1.06
C THR A 53 -1.69 -33.05 1.47
N ASP A 54 -1.91 -34.24 2.03
CA ASP A 54 -3.21 -34.65 2.56
C ASP A 54 -3.36 -34.29 4.05
N PRO A 55 -4.55 -33.88 4.51
CA PRO A 55 -5.84 -33.83 3.79
C PRO A 55 -6.13 -32.46 3.15
N ALA A 56 -5.09 -31.68 2.79
CA ALA A 56 -5.32 -30.37 2.18
C ALA A 56 -5.99 -30.51 0.79
N PRO A 57 -6.76 -29.51 0.33
CA PRO A 57 -7.43 -29.55 -0.96
C PRO A 57 -6.44 -29.78 -2.13
N ALA A 58 -6.80 -30.67 -3.06
CA ALA A 58 -5.96 -31.02 -4.21
C ALA A 58 -5.36 -29.82 -4.98
N PRO A 59 -6.09 -28.70 -5.21
CA PRO A 59 -5.53 -27.57 -5.96
C PRO A 59 -4.25 -26.97 -5.36
N VAL A 60 -4.05 -27.07 -4.04
CA VAL A 60 -2.89 -26.46 -3.37
C VAL A 60 -1.71 -27.42 -3.18
N HIS A 61 -1.81 -28.69 -3.62
CA HIS A 61 -0.79 -29.70 -3.37
C HIS A 61 0.59 -29.29 -3.91
N ASP A 62 0.67 -28.78 -5.13
CA ASP A 62 1.94 -28.37 -5.73
C ASP A 62 2.53 -27.14 -5.04
N LEU A 63 1.69 -26.19 -4.65
CA LEU A 63 2.10 -25.03 -3.85
C LEU A 63 2.72 -25.47 -2.52
N LEU A 64 2.10 -26.44 -1.84
CA LEU A 64 2.62 -27.01 -0.59
C LEU A 64 3.96 -27.71 -0.80
N ARG A 65 4.10 -28.53 -1.86
CA ARG A 65 5.36 -29.20 -2.19
C ARG A 65 6.48 -28.20 -2.49
N GLN A 66 6.18 -27.14 -3.22
CA GLN A 66 7.17 -26.14 -3.60
C GLN A 66 7.58 -25.26 -2.41
N GLY A 67 6.60 -24.76 -1.64
CA GLY A 67 6.87 -23.90 -0.49
C GLY A 67 7.57 -24.63 0.66
N MET A 68 7.28 -25.91 0.86
CA MET A 68 7.93 -26.77 1.87
C MET A 68 9.07 -27.63 1.30
N ALA A 69 9.63 -27.30 0.14
CA ALA A 69 10.76 -28.03 -0.42
C ALA A 69 11.92 -28.08 0.57
N LYS A 70 12.62 -29.22 0.67
CA LYS A 70 13.67 -29.40 1.69
C LYS A 70 14.87 -28.50 1.41
N GLN A 71 15.27 -28.37 0.15
CA GLN A 71 16.31 -27.45 -0.27
C GLN A 71 15.75 -26.02 -0.43
N PRO A 72 16.40 -25.00 0.16
CA PRO A 72 15.95 -23.60 0.02
C PRO A 72 15.91 -23.09 -1.43
N ALA A 73 16.77 -23.61 -2.30
CA ALA A 73 16.83 -23.22 -3.72
C ALA A 73 15.61 -23.70 -4.53
N ASP A 74 14.94 -24.76 -4.10
CA ASP A 74 13.76 -25.33 -4.78
C ASP A 74 12.47 -24.57 -4.41
N ARG A 75 12.56 -23.66 -3.44
CA ARG A 75 11.45 -22.80 -3.01
C ARG A 75 11.41 -21.53 -3.87
N PRO A 76 10.26 -20.85 -3.99
CA PRO A 76 10.23 -19.49 -4.50
C PRO A 76 11.17 -18.63 -3.66
N GLN A 77 11.98 -17.77 -4.29
CA GLN A 77 13.00 -16.98 -3.57
C GLN A 77 12.41 -15.70 -2.96
N HIS A 78 11.24 -15.29 -3.42
CA HIS A 78 10.57 -14.06 -3.01
C HIS A 78 9.12 -14.34 -2.62
N ALA A 79 8.66 -13.68 -1.54
CA ALA A 79 7.28 -13.82 -1.07
C ALA A 79 6.25 -13.42 -2.15
N VAL A 80 6.58 -12.41 -2.99
CA VAL A 80 5.74 -12.00 -4.12
C VAL A 80 5.57 -13.13 -5.13
N ALA A 81 6.65 -13.84 -5.48
CA ALA A 81 6.57 -14.97 -6.40
C ALA A 81 5.72 -16.13 -5.83
N PHE A 82 5.80 -16.38 -4.52
CA PHE A 82 4.92 -17.36 -3.85
C PHE A 82 3.46 -16.93 -3.89
N LEU A 83 3.18 -15.64 -3.65
CA LEU A 83 1.84 -15.06 -3.73
C LEU A 83 1.25 -15.15 -5.14
N ASP A 84 2.02 -14.84 -6.19
CA ASP A 84 1.58 -14.95 -7.58
C ASP A 84 1.15 -16.39 -7.94
N ILE A 85 1.88 -17.40 -7.43
CA ILE A 85 1.53 -18.81 -7.63
C ILE A 85 0.23 -19.13 -6.88
N LEU A 86 0.12 -18.71 -5.61
CA LEU A 86 -1.09 -18.91 -4.81
C LEU A 86 -2.31 -18.27 -5.48
N GLU A 87 -2.22 -17.02 -5.92
CA GLU A 87 -3.30 -16.30 -6.59
C GLU A 87 -3.73 -16.99 -7.88
N ARG A 88 -2.77 -17.47 -8.67
CA ARG A 88 -3.06 -18.22 -9.90
C ARG A 88 -3.78 -19.54 -9.61
N VAL A 89 -3.29 -20.31 -8.63
CA VAL A 89 -3.89 -21.58 -8.22
C VAL A 89 -5.30 -21.35 -7.66
N ALA A 90 -5.46 -20.36 -6.79
CA ALA A 90 -6.74 -20.04 -6.18
C ALA A 90 -7.75 -19.46 -7.19
N GLY A 91 -7.30 -18.59 -8.09
CA GLY A 91 -8.11 -18.05 -9.17
C GLY A 91 -8.59 -19.14 -10.14
N ALA A 92 -7.74 -20.12 -10.47
CA ALA A 92 -8.12 -21.24 -11.33
C ALA A 92 -9.10 -22.21 -10.63
N ALA A 93 -8.88 -22.51 -9.35
CA ALA A 93 -9.68 -23.50 -8.63
C ALA A 93 -10.98 -22.94 -8.04
N TYR A 94 -10.96 -21.69 -7.59
CA TYR A 94 -12.06 -21.05 -6.87
C TYR A 94 -12.63 -19.83 -7.61
N GLY A 95 -12.05 -19.38 -8.73
CA GLY A 95 -12.54 -18.25 -9.52
C GLY A 95 -11.93 -16.89 -9.11
N PRO A 96 -12.13 -15.82 -9.91
CA PRO A 96 -11.41 -14.56 -9.75
C PRO A 96 -11.68 -13.83 -8.43
N ASP A 97 -12.92 -13.87 -7.90
CA ASP A 97 -13.26 -13.20 -6.63
C ASP A 97 -13.07 -14.11 -5.39
N TRP A 98 -12.16 -15.09 -5.48
CA TRP A 98 -11.97 -16.08 -4.40
C TRP A 98 -11.62 -15.43 -3.07
N GLU A 99 -10.77 -14.40 -3.08
CA GLU A 99 -10.29 -13.72 -1.88
C GLU A 99 -11.43 -12.99 -1.17
N ASP A 100 -12.19 -12.16 -1.90
CA ASP A 100 -13.32 -11.42 -1.36
C ASP A 100 -14.44 -12.33 -0.81
N ARG A 101 -14.67 -13.48 -1.44
CA ARG A 101 -15.63 -14.47 -0.94
C ARG A 101 -15.10 -15.19 0.30
N GLY A 102 -13.83 -15.57 0.29
CA GLY A 102 -13.17 -16.22 1.42
C GLY A 102 -13.16 -15.33 2.66
N LEU A 103 -12.79 -14.06 2.52
CA LEU A 103 -12.76 -13.09 3.61
C LEU A 103 -14.16 -12.84 4.21
N ARG A 104 -15.20 -12.73 3.38
CA ARG A 104 -16.58 -12.57 3.87
C ARG A 104 -17.07 -13.78 4.64
N GLU A 105 -16.78 -14.98 4.16
CA GLU A 105 -17.17 -16.21 4.85
C GLU A 105 -16.39 -16.39 6.16
N LEU A 106 -15.08 -16.09 6.15
CA LEU A 106 -14.27 -16.09 7.37
C LEU A 106 -14.82 -15.10 8.40
N ALA A 107 -15.13 -13.86 7.98
CA ALA A 107 -15.71 -12.84 8.86
C ALA A 107 -17.05 -13.28 9.44
N ARG A 108 -17.90 -13.93 8.63
CA ARG A 108 -19.18 -14.49 9.09
C ARG A 108 -18.96 -15.56 10.17
N ARG A 109 -18.02 -16.49 9.97
CA ARG A 109 -17.71 -17.55 10.95
C ARG A 109 -17.08 -16.98 12.22
N ALA A 110 -16.17 -16.02 12.09
CA ALA A 110 -15.55 -15.33 13.23
C ALA A 110 -16.60 -14.58 14.06
N ALA A 111 -17.58 -13.92 13.43
CA ALA A 111 -18.68 -13.27 14.14
C ALA A 111 -19.54 -14.26 14.93
N LEU A 112 -19.84 -15.44 14.37
CA LEU A 112 -20.55 -16.51 15.09
C LEU A 112 -19.74 -17.03 16.29
N LEU A 113 -18.42 -17.18 16.14
CA LEU A 113 -17.55 -17.59 17.24
C LEU A 113 -17.51 -16.54 18.36
N ALA A 114 -17.44 -15.26 18.00
CA ALA A 114 -17.47 -14.14 18.95
C ALA A 114 -18.81 -14.04 19.71
N MET A 115 -19.92 -14.47 19.09
CA MET A 115 -21.22 -14.58 19.80
C MET A 115 -21.24 -15.74 20.80
N LEU A 116 -20.57 -16.86 20.48
CA LEU A 116 -20.52 -18.03 21.35
C LEU A 116 -19.58 -17.84 22.54
N TRP A 117 -18.52 -17.07 22.34
CA TRP A 117 -17.59 -16.66 23.39
C TRP A 117 -17.50 -15.14 23.41
N PRO A 118 -18.40 -14.44 24.11
CA PRO A 118 -18.26 -13.00 24.29
C PRO A 118 -16.94 -12.76 25.02
N PHE A 119 -15.93 -12.33 24.27
CA PHE A 119 -14.66 -11.91 24.85
C PHE A 119 -15.01 -10.79 25.83
N PRO A 120 -14.69 -10.93 27.13
CA PRO A 120 -14.96 -9.88 28.07
C PRO A 120 -14.24 -8.63 27.57
N ASP A 121 -15.01 -7.57 27.31
CA ASP A 121 -14.46 -6.25 27.13
C ASP A 121 -13.65 -5.94 28.39
N GLN A 122 -12.33 -6.12 28.34
CA GLN A 122 -11.43 -5.54 29.33
C GLN A 122 -11.35 -4.03 29.10
N ALA A 123 -12.50 -3.35 29.18
CA ALA A 123 -12.60 -1.93 29.43
C ALA A 123 -12.18 -1.71 30.90
N GLY A 124 -10.87 -1.70 31.14
CA GLY A 124 -10.34 -1.44 32.47
C GLY A 124 -8.84 -1.57 32.60
N ASN A 125 -8.21 -2.51 31.88
CA ASN A 125 -6.75 -2.67 31.80
C ASN A 125 -6.45 -3.44 30.51
N ALA A 126 -6.62 -2.79 29.36
CA ALA A 126 -6.15 -3.35 28.10
C ALA A 126 -4.65 -3.60 28.23
N THR A 127 -4.23 -4.83 27.90
CA THR A 127 -2.87 -5.19 27.52
C THR A 127 -2.17 -4.00 26.88
N SER A 128 -1.10 -3.52 27.53
CA SER A 128 -0.16 -2.61 26.90
C SER A 128 0.19 -3.17 25.53
N LEU A 129 -0.29 -2.49 24.49
CA LEU A 129 0.43 -2.50 23.22
C LEU A 129 1.85 -2.06 23.61
N ALA A 130 2.84 -2.91 23.37
CA ALA A 130 4.20 -2.44 23.28
C ALA A 130 4.26 -1.54 22.04
N SER A 131 3.82 -0.28 22.20
CA SER A 131 4.30 0.79 21.37
C SER A 131 5.69 1.12 21.90
N THR A 132 6.70 1.05 21.03
CA THR A 132 7.97 1.73 21.30
C THR A 132 7.69 3.23 21.20
N ALA A 133 7.09 3.79 22.25
CA ALA A 133 7.02 5.22 22.45
C ALA A 133 8.32 5.63 23.17
N LEU A 134 9.24 6.26 22.44
CA LEU A 134 10.26 7.12 23.04
C LEU A 134 9.52 8.34 23.61
N GLY A 135 8.98 8.20 24.82
CA GLY A 135 8.29 9.26 25.54
C GLY A 135 9.27 10.12 26.32
N SER A 136 9.26 11.42 26.05
CA SER A 136 9.72 12.48 26.93
C SER A 136 8.65 12.75 28.00
N GLY A 137 9.06 12.92 29.27
CA GLY A 137 8.20 13.49 30.31
C GLY A 137 8.46 12.95 31.72
N ALA A 138 8.90 13.83 32.62
CA ALA A 138 9.38 13.54 33.96
C ALA A 138 8.29 13.54 35.07
N ALA A 139 8.57 12.74 36.12
CA ALA A 139 8.25 12.87 37.56
C ALA A 139 6.75 12.94 38.01
N THR A 140 6.25 12.17 38.98
CA THR A 140 6.71 11.91 40.36
C THR A 140 5.97 10.68 40.93
N GLY A 141 6.58 9.96 41.89
CA GLY A 141 6.13 8.62 42.29
C GLY A 141 5.34 8.49 43.61
N ARG A 142 4.87 7.27 43.90
CA ARG A 142 4.93 6.61 45.23
C ARG A 142 4.68 5.09 45.14
N ARG A 143 5.49 4.35 45.91
CA ARG A 143 5.55 2.88 46.16
C ARG A 143 4.17 2.22 46.37
N SER A 144 3.90 0.96 46.01
CA SER A 144 4.48 -0.25 46.64
C SER A 144 3.97 -1.60 46.03
N ARG A 145 4.89 -2.59 46.02
CA ARG A 145 4.86 -4.08 45.86
C ARG A 145 3.49 -4.80 45.93
N LYS A 146 3.18 -5.92 45.23
CA LYS A 146 3.92 -7.19 45.00
C LYS A 146 3.35 -7.99 43.78
N VAL A 147 4.26 -8.56 42.96
CA VAL A 147 4.35 -9.94 42.39
C VAL A 147 3.06 -10.79 42.23
N THR A 148 2.77 -11.29 41.01
CA THR A 148 2.90 -12.72 40.61
C THR A 148 2.64 -12.96 39.11
N VAL A 149 3.42 -13.91 38.57
CA VAL A 149 3.50 -14.49 37.23
C VAL A 149 2.23 -15.27 36.84
N PHE A 150 1.75 -15.13 35.60
CA PHE A 150 1.24 -16.22 34.73
C PHE A 150 1.14 -15.72 33.29
N ALA A 151 2.11 -16.10 32.44
CA ALA A 151 2.12 -15.85 31.01
C ALA A 151 2.12 -17.20 30.29
N ALA A 152 1.10 -17.46 29.47
CA ALA A 152 1.09 -18.35 28.29
C ALA A 152 -0.36 -18.80 27.98
N ALA A 153 -1.13 -17.98 27.29
CA ALA A 153 -2.38 -18.39 26.60
C ALA A 153 -3.00 -17.31 25.68
N ALA A 154 -2.54 -16.04 25.73
CA ALA A 154 -3.26 -14.91 25.15
C ALA A 154 -2.75 -14.41 23.77
N VAL A 155 -1.96 -15.20 23.03
CA VAL A 155 -1.31 -14.73 21.77
C VAL A 155 -2.10 -15.05 20.50
N VAL A 156 -3.06 -15.99 20.52
CA VAL A 156 -3.74 -16.42 19.29
C VAL A 156 -5.04 -15.65 19.01
N ALA A 157 -5.68 -15.05 20.03
CA ALA A 157 -6.93 -14.31 19.85
C ALA A 157 -6.72 -12.84 19.39
N THR A 158 -5.53 -12.28 19.56
CA THR A 158 -5.23 -10.87 19.24
C THR A 158 -4.95 -10.61 17.75
N LEU A 159 -4.60 -11.63 16.98
CA LEU A 159 -4.28 -11.48 15.55
C LEU A 159 -5.52 -11.29 14.66
N VAL A 160 -6.70 -11.77 15.09
CA VAL A 160 -7.94 -11.65 14.30
C VAL A 160 -8.71 -10.36 14.64
N ILE A 161 -8.62 -9.85 15.88
CA ILE A 161 -9.28 -8.60 16.29
C ILE A 161 -8.38 -7.38 16.01
N GLY A 162 -7.06 -7.52 16.10
CA GLY A 162 -6.11 -6.44 15.79
C GLY A 162 -6.08 -6.03 14.30
N GLY A 163 -6.41 -6.95 13.38
CA GLY A 163 -6.50 -6.65 11.95
C GLY A 163 -7.69 -5.76 11.57
N ALA A 164 -8.78 -5.80 12.34
CA ALA A 164 -9.96 -4.97 12.11
C ALA A 164 -9.86 -3.59 12.79
N GLY A 165 -9.23 -3.52 13.98
CA GLY A 165 -9.11 -2.27 14.76
C GLY A 165 -8.08 -1.26 14.22
N TYR A 166 -7.10 -1.70 13.42
CA TYR A 166 -6.03 -0.82 12.90
C TYR A 166 -6.49 0.17 11.83
N ARG A 167 -7.76 0.11 11.41
CA ARG A 167 -8.28 0.98 10.34
C ARG A 167 -8.95 2.26 10.81
N PHE A 168 -9.00 2.52 12.12
CA PHE A 168 -9.78 3.64 12.66
C PHE A 168 -9.04 4.64 13.56
N ALA A 169 -7.72 4.52 13.79
CA ALA A 169 -7.05 5.37 14.80
C ALA A 169 -5.62 5.84 14.45
N ALA A 170 -5.36 6.24 13.21
CA ALA A 170 -4.10 6.92 12.88
C ALA A 170 -4.35 8.08 11.90
N ALA A 171 -4.86 9.17 12.44
CA ALA A 171 -4.73 10.51 11.89
C ALA A 171 -4.22 11.41 13.04
N ASP A 172 -3.34 12.35 12.70
CA ASP A 172 -2.60 13.28 13.55
C ASP A 172 -1.35 12.64 14.22
N ASP A 173 -0.12 13.17 14.15
CA ASP A 173 0.30 14.54 13.85
C ASP A 173 1.82 14.60 13.51
N VAL A 174 2.20 15.72 12.89
CA VAL A 174 3.48 16.50 12.94
C VAL A 174 4.81 15.81 13.29
N SER A 175 5.81 16.04 12.41
CA SER A 175 7.25 15.78 12.66
C SER A 175 7.99 17.04 13.16
N PRO A 176 8.85 16.96 14.19
CA PRO A 176 9.89 17.95 14.42
C PRO A 176 11.31 17.37 14.20
N VAL A 177 12.18 18.29 13.77
CA VAL A 177 13.61 18.17 13.48
C VAL A 177 14.42 17.91 14.76
N ILE A 178 15.44 17.03 14.69
CA ILE A 178 16.41 16.81 15.78
C ILE A 178 17.74 17.50 15.45
N ALA A 179 18.13 18.41 16.34
CA ALA A 179 19.44 19.01 16.43
C ALA A 179 20.42 18.09 17.18
N ALA A 180 21.69 18.14 16.78
CA ALA A 180 22.80 17.41 17.39
C ALA A 180 23.05 17.83 18.84
N GLY A 181 23.38 16.85 19.70
CA GLY A 181 23.79 17.04 21.07
C GLY A 181 24.76 15.94 21.49
N GLU A 182 25.90 16.36 22.00
CA GLU A 182 27.15 15.63 22.25
C GLU A 182 27.19 14.92 23.62
N ALA A 183 28.27 14.12 23.82
CA ALA A 183 28.76 13.43 25.03
C ALA A 183 28.34 11.94 25.16
N GLY A 184 29.24 10.98 25.42
CA GLY A 184 30.68 10.99 25.68
C GLY A 184 31.19 9.54 25.79
N SER A 185 32.47 9.33 25.46
CA SER A 185 33.16 8.02 25.47
C SER A 185 33.21 7.34 26.85
N PRO A 186 33.49 6.03 26.85
CA PRO A 186 34.72 5.61 27.51
C PRO A 186 35.59 4.63 26.68
N THR A 187 36.89 4.76 26.96
CA THR A 187 38.05 4.06 26.39
C THR A 187 38.31 2.69 27.02
N ALA A 188 39.06 1.85 26.29
CA ALA A 188 39.90 0.69 26.67
C ALA A 188 39.33 -0.66 26.20
N ALA A 189 40.07 -1.61 25.62
CA ALA A 189 41.49 -1.73 25.26
C ALA A 189 41.64 -2.78 24.13
N ALA A 190 42.70 -2.65 23.32
CA ALA A 190 43.13 -3.64 22.32
C ALA A 190 43.82 -4.86 22.97
N PRO A 191 43.99 -5.96 22.20
CA PRO A 191 45.36 -6.30 21.80
C PRO A 191 45.51 -6.63 20.31
N ALA A 192 46.76 -6.52 19.86
CA ALA A 192 47.26 -6.65 18.49
C ALA A 192 47.60 -8.09 18.07
N SER A 193 48.11 -8.22 16.83
CA SER A 193 48.75 -9.37 16.14
C SER A 193 47.81 -10.10 15.15
N THR A 194 48.10 -10.36 13.86
CA THR A 194 49.31 -10.26 13.01
C THR A 194 48.84 -10.31 11.53
N GLU A 195 49.50 -9.59 10.63
CA GLU A 195 49.44 -9.74 9.14
C GLU A 195 50.14 -11.07 8.67
N PRO A 196 50.17 -11.51 7.38
CA PRO A 196 50.25 -10.68 6.17
C PRO A 196 49.61 -11.19 4.85
N SER A 197 49.73 -10.32 3.83
CA SER A 197 49.98 -10.60 2.40
C SER A 197 48.80 -10.78 1.43
N GLY A 198 48.78 -9.92 0.42
CA GLY A 198 48.03 -10.13 -0.83
C GLY A 198 47.91 -8.92 -1.77
N THR A 199 49.03 -8.44 -2.31
CA THR A 199 49.20 -7.49 -3.44
C THR A 199 48.29 -7.86 -4.65
N ILE A 200 47.65 -6.92 -5.37
CA ILE A 200 48.07 -6.36 -6.69
C ILE A 200 47.04 -5.28 -7.19
N PRO A 201 47.48 -4.14 -7.78
CA PRO A 201 46.68 -3.08 -8.47
C PRO A 201 46.58 -3.37 -10.01
N PRO A 202 45.90 -2.60 -10.92
CA PRO A 202 45.90 -1.13 -10.99
C PRO A 202 44.66 -0.40 -11.58
N ALA A 203 44.81 0.93 -11.55
CA ALA A 203 44.04 1.95 -12.25
C ALA A 203 44.34 2.00 -13.76
N ALA A 204 43.42 2.56 -14.57
CA ALA A 204 43.64 3.81 -15.32
C ALA A 204 42.57 4.05 -16.39
N SER A 205 42.06 5.29 -16.41
CA SER A 205 41.34 5.94 -17.52
C SER A 205 42.21 6.07 -18.78
N ALA A 206 41.59 6.08 -19.96
CA ALA A 206 41.79 7.10 -20.99
C ALA A 206 40.78 6.96 -22.15
N THR A 207 40.06 8.05 -22.41
CA THR A 207 39.33 8.44 -23.64
C THR A 207 40.31 8.57 -24.83
N PRO A 208 39.88 8.68 -26.11
CA PRO A 208 39.17 9.85 -26.69
C PRO A 208 38.14 9.42 -27.77
N THR A 209 37.37 10.20 -28.54
CA THR A 209 37.56 11.52 -29.16
C THR A 209 36.20 12.04 -29.65
N THR A 210 35.91 13.28 -29.28
CA THR A 210 35.19 14.37 -29.97
C THR A 210 34.92 14.21 -31.47
N VAL A 211 33.69 14.47 -31.93
CA VAL A 211 33.39 15.40 -33.04
C VAL A 211 31.99 16.02 -32.84
N ALA A 212 31.95 17.31 -32.51
CA ALA A 212 30.88 18.22 -32.93
C ALA A 212 31.31 18.83 -34.29
N PRO A 213 30.37 19.30 -35.13
CA PRO A 213 29.97 20.71 -35.05
C PRO A 213 28.46 20.93 -35.39
N THR A 214 27.80 21.96 -34.83
CA THR A 214 27.40 23.24 -35.50
C THR A 214 26.23 23.06 -36.49
N THR A 215 25.25 23.92 -36.68
CA THR A 215 24.61 25.11 -36.07
C THR A 215 23.33 25.30 -36.90
N GLU A 216 22.36 26.08 -36.38
CA GLU A 216 21.49 27.02 -37.11
C GLU A 216 19.99 26.86 -36.81
N SER A 217 19.52 27.84 -36.04
CA SER A 217 18.22 28.52 -36.15
C SER A 217 18.39 29.66 -37.20
N PRO A 218 17.37 30.42 -37.64
CA PRO A 218 15.93 30.41 -37.35
C PRO A 218 15.04 30.57 -38.62
N GLU A 219 13.72 30.72 -38.42
CA GLU A 219 12.79 31.68 -39.08
C GLU A 219 11.40 31.12 -39.47
N THR A 220 10.38 31.87 -39.03
CA THR A 220 9.04 32.06 -39.63
C THR A 220 9.13 33.30 -40.54
N PRO A 221 8.32 33.47 -41.62
CA PRO A 221 6.93 33.99 -41.47
C PRO A 221 5.92 33.63 -42.60
N ASP A 222 4.63 33.93 -42.33
CA ASP A 222 3.55 34.44 -43.23
C ASP A 222 3.24 33.77 -44.60
N ALA A 223 2.06 33.86 -45.24
CA ALA A 223 0.69 34.33 -45.01
C ALA A 223 -0.10 34.05 -46.33
N THR A 224 -1.37 34.48 -46.38
CA THR A 224 -2.11 34.92 -47.62
C THR A 224 -2.86 33.76 -48.32
N THR A 225 -4.15 33.80 -48.71
CA THR A 225 -5.14 34.86 -49.04
C THR A 225 -6.52 34.17 -49.16
N GLY A 226 -7.65 34.76 -48.73
CA GLY A 226 -8.52 35.67 -49.54
C GLY A 226 -9.92 35.03 -49.77
N PRO A 227 -10.93 35.74 -50.33
CA PRO A 227 -11.62 36.89 -49.73
C PRO A 227 -13.17 36.79 -49.68
N THR A 228 -13.73 37.73 -48.90
CA THR A 228 -15.07 38.38 -48.82
C THR A 228 -15.64 38.80 -50.22
N PRO A 229 -16.91 39.26 -50.45
CA PRO A 229 -17.67 40.20 -49.58
C PRO A 229 -19.24 40.19 -49.54
N THR A 230 -19.76 40.79 -48.45
CA THR A 230 -20.81 41.85 -48.35
C THR A 230 -22.18 41.60 -49.02
N THR A 231 -23.34 41.78 -48.35
CA THR A 231 -23.94 43.08 -47.98
C THR A 231 -25.16 42.90 -47.05
N ALA A 232 -25.32 43.77 -46.05
CA ALA A 232 -26.59 44.09 -45.37
C ALA A 232 -27.18 45.38 -45.98
N PRO A 233 -28.48 45.72 -45.84
CA PRO A 233 -28.90 46.53 -44.68
C PRO A 233 -30.35 46.37 -44.16
N THR A 234 -30.48 46.54 -42.84
CA THR A 234 -31.45 47.33 -42.02
C THR A 234 -32.99 47.35 -42.23
N THR A 235 -33.67 47.20 -41.07
CA THR A 235 -34.80 47.98 -40.47
C THR A 235 -36.31 47.60 -40.61
N ARG A 236 -36.93 47.58 -39.40
CA ARG A 236 -38.29 48.01 -38.97
C ARG A 236 -39.45 46.98 -38.86
N SER A 237 -39.86 46.74 -37.60
CA SER A 237 -41.24 46.50 -37.10
C SER A 237 -42.15 47.73 -37.33
N PRO A 238 -43.52 47.69 -37.20
CA PRO A 238 -44.34 46.89 -36.25
C PRO A 238 -45.73 46.40 -36.74
N SER A 239 -46.47 45.66 -35.89
CA SER A 239 -47.92 45.82 -35.52
C SER A 239 -48.60 44.49 -35.13
N THR A 240 -49.16 44.43 -33.91
CA THR A 240 -50.06 43.40 -33.35
C THR A 240 -51.50 43.59 -33.86
N PRO A 241 -52.43 42.60 -33.75
CA PRO A 241 -53.25 42.50 -32.53
C PRO A 241 -53.82 41.11 -32.12
N ALA A 242 -54.01 40.98 -30.79
CA ALA A 242 -55.18 40.43 -30.08
C ALA A 242 -55.38 38.91 -29.80
N THR A 243 -55.32 38.60 -28.49
CA THR A 243 -56.17 37.71 -27.65
C THR A 243 -56.30 36.21 -27.94
N THR A 244 -55.84 35.39 -26.99
CA THR A 244 -56.67 34.43 -26.24
C THR A 244 -55.94 34.03 -24.95
N SER A 245 -56.59 34.27 -23.81
CA SER A 245 -56.08 34.00 -22.47
C SER A 245 -56.14 32.50 -22.16
N ALA A 246 -54.99 31.85 -22.02
CA ALA A 246 -54.87 30.50 -21.45
C ALA A 246 -54.44 30.60 -19.97
N PRO A 247 -54.92 29.72 -19.07
CA PRO A 247 -54.70 29.85 -17.64
C PRO A 247 -53.21 29.74 -17.31
N SER A 248 -52.76 30.67 -16.47
CA SER A 248 -51.40 30.77 -15.93
C SER A 248 -50.98 29.42 -15.33
N PRO A 249 -49.85 28.79 -15.72
CA PRO A 249 -49.32 27.68 -14.97
C PRO A 249 -48.99 28.24 -13.58
N SER A 250 -49.64 27.72 -12.54
CA SER A 250 -49.27 28.00 -11.16
C SER A 250 -47.80 27.66 -11.03
N VAL A 251 -46.96 28.70 -10.99
CA VAL A 251 -45.54 28.58 -10.72
C VAL A 251 -45.47 28.03 -9.32
N SER A 252 -45.25 26.72 -9.21
CA SER A 252 -44.88 26.08 -7.97
C SER A 252 -43.52 26.65 -7.60
N THR A 253 -43.51 27.76 -6.86
CA THR A 253 -42.33 28.31 -6.22
C THR A 253 -41.97 27.38 -5.06
N SER A 254 -41.52 26.17 -5.41
CA SER A 254 -40.74 25.38 -4.47
C SER A 254 -39.53 26.25 -4.12
N PRO A 255 -39.30 26.58 -2.84
CA PRO A 255 -38.13 27.35 -2.46
C PRO A 255 -36.88 26.61 -2.94
N THR A 256 -35.94 27.34 -3.52
CA THR A 256 -34.64 26.78 -3.91
C THR A 256 -34.02 26.10 -2.69
N PRO A 257 -33.54 24.84 -2.80
CA PRO A 257 -32.87 24.19 -1.69
C PRO A 257 -31.71 25.07 -1.20
N PRO A 258 -31.43 25.07 0.12
CA PRO A 258 -30.33 25.87 0.65
C PRO A 258 -29.01 25.51 -0.03
N PRO A 259 -28.10 26.48 -0.23
CA PRO A 259 -26.81 26.23 -0.86
C PRO A 259 -26.00 25.24 -0.01
N ASP A 260 -25.35 24.30 -0.69
CA ASP A 260 -24.44 23.35 -0.06
C ASP A 260 -23.13 24.05 0.35
N THR A 261 -22.79 23.93 1.62
CA THR A 261 -21.62 24.55 2.23
C THR A 261 -20.69 23.54 2.90
N VAL A 262 -21.04 22.25 2.87
CA VAL A 262 -20.26 21.19 3.54
C VAL A 262 -19.26 20.64 2.53
N ALA A 263 -18.02 20.45 2.96
CA ALA A 263 -16.98 19.90 2.09
C ALA A 263 -16.98 18.37 2.10
N PRO A 264 -16.64 17.72 0.98
CA PRO A 264 -16.54 16.27 0.92
C PRO A 264 -15.43 15.76 1.85
N THR A 265 -15.68 14.66 2.55
CA THR A 265 -14.70 14.02 3.44
C THR A 265 -13.91 12.97 2.69
N VAL A 266 -12.57 13.13 2.63
CA VAL A 266 -11.65 12.14 2.08
C VAL A 266 -11.16 11.23 3.20
N GLY A 267 -11.54 9.97 3.15
CA GLY A 267 -11.13 8.93 4.09
C GLY A 267 -9.73 8.37 3.79
N ALA A 268 -9.51 7.12 4.19
CA ALA A 268 -8.21 6.49 4.07
C ALA A 268 -7.76 6.34 2.60
N VAL A 269 -6.57 6.88 2.31
CA VAL A 269 -5.90 6.70 1.02
C VAL A 269 -4.98 5.48 1.12
N ARG A 270 -4.87 4.72 0.03
CA ARG A 270 -3.92 3.60 -0.10
C ARG A 270 -3.25 3.64 -1.46
N ALA A 271 -2.03 3.14 -1.52
CA ALA A 271 -1.30 2.91 -2.76
C ALA A 271 -0.83 1.45 -2.80
N SER A 272 -0.98 0.78 -3.94
CA SER A 272 -0.49 -0.58 -4.13
C SER A 272 -0.06 -0.81 -5.59
N PRO A 273 1.16 -1.30 -5.84
CA PRO A 273 2.25 -1.49 -4.86
C PRO A 273 2.81 -0.16 -4.32
N THR A 274 3.48 -0.18 -3.17
CA THR A 274 4.09 1.02 -2.55
C THR A 274 5.55 1.24 -2.96
N ALA A 275 6.15 0.30 -3.69
CA ALA A 275 7.47 0.44 -4.29
C ALA A 275 7.33 0.34 -5.81
N LEU A 276 7.89 1.31 -6.51
CA LEU A 276 7.86 1.42 -7.96
C LEU A 276 9.27 1.53 -8.51
N GLU A 277 9.44 0.96 -9.69
CA GLU A 277 10.59 1.21 -10.55
C GLU A 277 10.26 2.27 -11.58
N SER A 278 11.30 2.91 -12.09
CA SER A 278 11.15 3.92 -13.14
C SER A 278 10.59 3.33 -14.44
N GLU A 279 9.99 4.16 -15.27
CA GLU A 279 9.50 3.74 -16.59
C GLU A 279 10.61 3.18 -17.51
N LYS A 280 11.88 3.53 -17.24
CA LYS A 280 13.04 3.04 -17.99
C LYS A 280 13.40 1.59 -17.65
N CYS A 281 12.89 1.06 -16.55
CA CYS A 281 13.15 -0.32 -16.15
C CYS A 281 12.35 -1.28 -17.03
N THR A 282 13.00 -2.40 -17.40
CA THR A 282 12.39 -3.44 -18.24
C THR A 282 11.48 -4.34 -17.42
N TYR A 283 11.88 -4.63 -16.18
CA TYR A 283 11.16 -5.46 -15.22
C TYR A 283 10.62 -4.60 -14.07
N GLY A 284 9.91 -5.24 -13.13
CA GLY A 284 9.43 -4.60 -11.91
C GLY A 284 8.09 -3.86 -12.03
N ASN A 285 7.63 -3.34 -10.89
CA ASN A 285 6.36 -2.63 -10.76
C ASN A 285 6.52 -1.18 -11.21
N ARG A 286 5.96 -0.79 -12.36
CA ARG A 286 6.10 0.57 -12.92
C ARG A 286 4.87 1.45 -12.75
N SER A 287 3.85 0.92 -12.09
CA SER A 287 2.61 1.64 -11.79
C SER A 287 2.10 1.30 -10.40
N SER A 288 1.61 2.30 -9.67
CA SER A 288 0.89 2.12 -8.40
C SER A 288 -0.56 2.54 -8.56
N THR A 289 -1.47 1.71 -8.07
CA THR A 289 -2.87 2.06 -7.95
C THR A 289 -3.09 2.83 -6.64
N VAL A 290 -3.59 4.05 -6.74
CA VAL A 290 -4.03 4.86 -5.61
C VAL A 290 -5.54 4.71 -5.45
N THR A 291 -6.01 4.35 -4.26
CA THR A 291 -7.43 4.25 -3.92
C THR A 291 -7.77 5.15 -2.74
N ALA A 292 -8.92 5.81 -2.78
CA ALA A 292 -9.42 6.63 -1.68
C ALA A 292 -10.95 6.48 -1.55
N THR A 293 -11.45 6.50 -0.32
CA THR A 293 -12.89 6.60 -0.05
C THR A 293 -13.27 8.06 0.12
N VAL A 294 -14.27 8.56 -0.60
CA VAL A 294 -14.74 9.95 -0.51
C VAL A 294 -16.24 9.96 -0.27
N THR A 295 -16.66 10.60 0.82
CA THR A 295 -18.06 10.70 1.22
C THR A 295 -18.50 12.15 1.27
N ASP A 296 -19.71 12.43 0.83
CA ASP A 296 -20.33 13.75 0.86
C ASP A 296 -21.78 13.59 1.34
N ASP A 297 -22.33 14.62 1.98
CA ASP A 297 -23.68 14.59 2.54
C ASP A 297 -24.76 14.91 1.50
N VAL A 298 -24.41 15.64 0.44
CA VAL A 298 -25.36 16.07 -0.61
C VAL A 298 -25.02 15.44 -1.96
N SER A 299 -23.74 15.40 -2.34
CA SER A 299 -23.26 14.99 -3.65
C SER A 299 -23.09 13.47 -3.77
N GLY A 300 -23.58 12.89 -4.87
CA GLY A 300 -23.30 11.50 -5.20
C GLY A 300 -21.86 11.32 -5.72
N ALA A 301 -21.36 10.09 -5.72
CA ALA A 301 -20.01 9.78 -6.23
C ALA A 301 -19.76 10.18 -7.71
N ALA A 302 -20.82 10.40 -8.49
CA ALA A 302 -20.73 10.87 -9.87
C ALA A 302 -20.51 12.39 -9.97
N ASP A 303 -20.92 13.14 -8.95
CA ASP A 303 -20.85 14.60 -8.91
C ASP A 303 -19.55 15.11 -8.26
N LEU A 304 -18.75 14.19 -7.69
CA LEU A 304 -17.48 14.49 -7.06
C LEU A 304 -16.33 14.46 -8.07
N LYS A 305 -15.57 15.56 -8.14
CA LYS A 305 -14.30 15.61 -8.87
C LYS A 305 -13.15 15.24 -7.93
N VAL A 306 -12.67 14.00 -8.04
CA VAL A 306 -11.59 13.48 -7.20
C VAL A 306 -10.28 13.41 -7.97
N THR A 307 -9.21 13.91 -7.36
CA THR A 307 -7.85 13.88 -7.92
C THR A 307 -6.84 13.48 -6.85
N PHE A 308 -5.72 12.86 -7.24
CA PHE A 308 -4.56 12.78 -6.36
C PHE A 308 -3.44 13.65 -6.90
N ARG A 309 -2.67 14.22 -5.98
CA ARG A 309 -1.54 15.10 -6.25
C ARG A 309 -0.28 14.45 -5.72
N TYR A 310 0.81 14.58 -6.46
CA TYR A 310 2.11 14.12 -6.03
C TYR A 310 3.20 15.07 -6.49
N THR A 311 4.28 15.14 -5.72
CA THR A 311 5.43 16.01 -6.02
C THR A 311 6.65 15.16 -6.28
N LEU A 312 7.28 15.36 -7.44
CA LEU A 312 8.52 14.69 -7.82
C LEU A 312 9.45 15.72 -8.46
N ASN A 313 10.71 15.77 -8.02
CA ASN A 313 11.72 16.72 -8.51
C ASN A 313 11.27 18.20 -8.47
N GLY A 314 10.43 18.57 -7.50
CA GLY A 314 9.89 19.94 -7.35
C GLY A 314 8.69 20.25 -8.25
N ALA A 315 8.30 19.36 -9.17
CA ALA A 315 7.10 19.50 -9.96
C ALA A 315 5.91 18.79 -9.28
N THR A 316 4.81 19.51 -9.10
CA THR A 316 3.55 18.93 -8.60
C THR A 316 2.69 18.50 -9.78
N SER A 317 2.34 17.23 -9.82
CA SER A 317 1.41 16.66 -10.81
C SER A 317 0.08 16.34 -10.16
N THR A 318 -1.00 16.43 -10.94
CA THR A 318 -2.36 16.10 -10.50
C THR A 318 -2.94 15.08 -11.46
N VAL A 319 -3.51 14.00 -10.92
CA VAL A 319 -4.09 12.91 -11.69
C VAL A 319 -5.54 12.73 -11.28
N ALA A 320 -6.43 12.67 -12.27
CA ALA A 320 -7.85 12.42 -12.04
C ALA A 320 -8.07 10.97 -11.55
N MET A 321 -8.99 10.81 -10.60
CA MET A 321 -9.43 9.52 -10.11
C MET A 321 -10.83 9.21 -10.65
N SER A 322 -11.08 7.95 -10.99
CA SER A 322 -12.39 7.48 -11.45
C SER A 322 -13.13 6.79 -10.31
N SER A 323 -14.45 6.93 -10.26
CA SER A 323 -15.27 6.19 -9.29
C SER A 323 -15.25 4.69 -9.60
N ALA A 324 -14.99 3.88 -8.58
CA ALA A 324 -15.03 2.42 -8.60
C ALA A 324 -16.28 1.85 -7.88
N GLY A 325 -17.24 2.71 -7.52
CA GLY A 325 -18.48 2.36 -6.83
C GLY A 325 -18.40 2.50 -5.30
N ARG A 326 -19.56 2.68 -4.65
CA ARG A 326 -19.69 2.83 -3.17
C ARG A 326 -18.64 3.78 -2.56
N ASN A 327 -18.55 5.00 -3.09
CA ASN A 327 -17.67 6.07 -2.59
C ASN A 327 -16.17 5.78 -2.73
N LEU A 328 -15.78 4.71 -3.43
CA LEU A 328 -14.39 4.38 -3.72
C LEU A 328 -13.96 5.05 -5.03
N PHE A 329 -12.79 5.69 -5.01
CA PHE A 329 -12.15 6.28 -6.18
C PHE A 329 -10.80 5.64 -6.40
N ARG A 330 -10.44 5.44 -7.67
CA ARG A 330 -9.19 4.82 -8.11
C ARG A 330 -8.48 5.72 -9.12
N GLY A 331 -7.18 5.90 -8.93
CA GLY A 331 -6.28 6.53 -9.90
C GLY A 331 -5.01 5.71 -10.03
N THR A 332 -4.27 5.90 -11.12
CA THR A 332 -3.02 5.18 -11.38
C THR A 332 -1.87 6.15 -11.47
N LEU A 333 -0.86 5.95 -10.63
CA LEU A 333 0.44 6.60 -10.72
C LEU A 333 1.32 5.75 -11.66
N THR A 334 1.73 6.31 -12.78
CA THR A 334 2.54 5.64 -13.82
C THR A 334 3.49 6.65 -14.45
N SER A 335 4.39 6.17 -15.32
CA SER A 335 5.24 7.02 -16.17
C SER A 335 6.11 7.98 -15.35
N LEU A 336 6.78 7.42 -14.35
CA LEU A 336 7.66 8.17 -13.47
C LEU A 336 9.11 8.14 -13.99
N PRO A 337 9.76 9.31 -14.13
CA PRO A 337 11.13 9.38 -14.58
C PRO A 337 12.08 8.78 -13.54
N MET A 338 13.17 8.18 -14.01
CA MET A 338 14.17 7.59 -13.12
C MET A 338 14.78 8.66 -12.20
N PRO A 339 14.66 8.51 -10.87
CA PRO A 339 15.22 9.47 -9.95
C PRO A 339 16.73 9.23 -9.78
N LYS A 340 17.47 10.26 -9.36
CA LYS A 340 18.91 10.12 -9.07
C LYS A 340 19.16 9.25 -7.83
N VAL A 341 18.26 9.37 -6.85
CA VAL A 341 18.26 8.63 -5.58
C VAL A 341 16.87 8.07 -5.36
N ALA A 342 16.75 6.93 -4.67
CA ALA A 342 15.45 6.39 -4.29
C ALA A 342 14.61 7.47 -3.59
N THR A 343 13.44 7.78 -4.15
CA THR A 343 12.66 8.95 -3.77
C THR A 343 11.31 8.52 -3.22
N ARG A 344 10.97 9.01 -2.02
CA ARG A 344 9.67 8.77 -1.40
C ARG A 344 8.68 9.84 -1.84
N ILE A 345 7.73 9.47 -2.69
CA ILE A 345 6.76 10.38 -3.30
C ILE A 345 5.55 10.51 -2.37
N PRO A 346 5.27 11.69 -1.80
CA PRO A 346 4.04 11.94 -1.06
C PRO A 346 2.86 12.10 -2.02
N ILE A 347 1.75 11.42 -1.72
CA ILE A 347 0.50 11.44 -2.48
C ILE A 347 -0.60 11.96 -1.56
N THR A 348 -1.26 13.03 -1.97
CA THR A 348 -2.45 13.58 -1.30
C THR A 348 -3.65 13.49 -2.22
N VAL A 349 -4.83 13.20 -1.67
CA VAL A 349 -6.08 13.14 -2.44
C VAL A 349 -6.92 14.37 -2.13
N VAL A 350 -7.49 14.98 -3.17
CA VAL A 350 -8.37 16.14 -3.09
C VAL A 350 -9.67 15.80 -3.80
N ALA A 351 -10.79 16.00 -3.11
CA ALA A 351 -12.14 15.91 -3.66
C ALA A 351 -12.77 17.30 -3.68
N VAL A 352 -13.48 17.60 -4.77
CA VAL A 352 -14.26 18.84 -4.92
C VAL A 352 -15.68 18.44 -5.32
N ASP A 353 -16.67 18.98 -4.63
CA ASP A 353 -18.08 18.75 -4.94
C ASP A 353 -18.58 19.66 -6.08
N ALA A 354 -19.87 19.55 -6.43
CA ALA A 354 -20.49 20.37 -7.45
C ALA A 354 -20.69 21.85 -7.02
N ALA A 355 -20.74 22.11 -5.71
CA ALA A 355 -20.86 23.45 -5.13
C ALA A 355 -19.49 24.18 -5.06
N GLY A 356 -18.39 23.46 -5.27
CA GLY A 356 -17.02 23.96 -5.21
C GLY A 356 -16.37 23.82 -3.83
N ASN A 357 -17.02 23.19 -2.84
CA ASN A 357 -16.37 22.88 -1.57
C ASN A 357 -15.35 21.76 -1.79
N SER A 358 -14.22 21.85 -1.08
CA SER A 358 -13.11 20.93 -1.28
C SER A 358 -12.62 20.32 0.03
N GLY A 359 -12.39 19.02 0.01
CA GLY A 359 -11.76 18.28 1.10
C GLY A 359 -10.50 17.58 0.64
N SER A 360 -9.59 17.33 1.57
CA SER A 360 -8.32 16.66 1.28
C SER A 360 -8.02 15.58 2.30
N SER A 361 -7.22 14.59 1.89
CA SER A 361 -6.78 13.51 2.78
C SER A 361 -5.99 14.05 3.97
N ALA A 362 -6.32 13.61 5.18
CA ALA A 362 -5.68 14.04 6.43
C ALA A 362 -4.16 13.79 6.49
N SER A 363 -3.67 12.75 5.80
CA SER A 363 -2.24 12.44 5.74
C SER A 363 -1.84 11.91 4.36
N PRO A 364 -0.63 12.24 3.89
CA PRO A 364 -0.13 11.73 2.62
C PRO A 364 0.18 10.24 2.71
N VAL A 365 -0.14 9.52 1.64
CA VAL A 365 0.38 8.17 1.40
C VAL A 365 1.67 8.27 0.63
N TYR A 366 2.60 7.35 0.89
CA TYR A 366 3.91 7.39 0.27
C TYR A 366 4.12 6.21 -0.66
N VAL A 367 4.67 6.49 -1.84
CA VAL A 367 5.15 5.50 -2.79
C VAL A 367 6.64 5.74 -3.00
N THR A 368 7.45 4.70 -2.80
CA THR A 368 8.89 4.74 -3.07
C THR A 368 9.12 4.53 -4.55
N LEU A 369 9.89 5.40 -5.18
CA LEU A 369 10.39 5.23 -6.54
C LEU A 369 11.88 4.91 -6.47
N ASP A 370 12.23 3.70 -6.86
CA ASP A 370 13.61 3.20 -6.84
C ASP A 370 14.44 3.80 -7.97
N ASN A 371 15.72 4.00 -7.70
CA ASN A 371 16.71 4.49 -8.66
C ASN A 371 17.51 3.36 -9.32
N ILE A 372 17.12 2.10 -9.11
CA ILE A 372 17.76 0.92 -9.67
C ILE A 372 16.65 0.04 -10.26
N CYS A 373 16.93 -0.60 -11.39
CA CYS A 373 16.01 -1.55 -12.00
C CYS A 373 16.27 -2.96 -11.47
N THR A 374 15.21 -3.73 -11.26
CA THR A 374 15.37 -5.14 -10.90
C THR A 374 16.03 -5.90 -12.06
N PRO A 375 17.14 -6.62 -11.83
CA PRO A 375 17.72 -7.51 -12.84
C PRO A 375 16.73 -8.66 -13.07
N GLY A 376 16.33 -8.87 -14.33
CA GLY A 376 15.43 -9.95 -14.72
C GLY A 376 16.13 -11.18 -15.24
#